data_AF-A0A0D2QFZ1-F1
#
_entry.id   AF-A0A0D2QFZ1-F1
#
_cell.length_a   1.000
_cell.length_b   1.000
_cell.length_c   1.000
_cell.angle_alpha   90.00
_cell.angle_beta   90.00
_cell.angle_gamma   90.00
#
_symmetry.space_group_name_H-M   'P 1'
#
loop_
_entity.id
_entity.type
_entity.pdbx_description
1 polymer ?
#
loop_
_entity_poly.entity_id
_entity_poly.type
_entity_poly.pdbx_seq_one_letter_code
_entity_poly.pdbx_strand_id
1 'polypeptide(L)'
;MVADKGKKVKLTEKGEEENSEQIDKDLVLSIEKLQEIQDELEKINEEASEEVLEVEQKYNEVRRPVYDTRKDIIKKIPDFWLTAFLSHPALGDLLTEEDQEIFKHITSLEVEDFKDLKSGYSITFNFNPNPYFEDSKLTKTFTFHDEGTKITATQIKWKEGMGLPNGVNHEKKGYKRQLAEESFFTWFTDAHQKDDMDEIHDEVAEIIKEDLWPNPLTYFNNEADEEDFDGDEEMMTRMMMMMMMMKMTIMITKFAAGLLIILVAYLALSKNLV
;
A
#
# COMPACT_ATOMS: atom_id res chain seq x y z
N MET A 1 71.44 27.82 48.81
CA MET A 1 71.27 28.42 47.47
C MET A 1 70.07 27.77 46.82
N VAL A 2 69.19 28.60 46.27
CA VAL A 2 67.82 28.30 45.81
C VAL A 2 67.84 27.91 44.33
N ALA A 3 66.76 27.22 43.90
CA ALA A 3 66.27 27.00 42.53
C ALA A 3 66.74 25.72 41.82
N ASP A 4 65.82 24.78 41.59
CA ASP A 4 65.19 24.63 40.27
C ASP A 4 64.14 23.49 40.31
N LYS A 5 62.86 23.85 40.40
CA LYS A 5 61.72 22.94 40.20
C LYS A 5 60.56 23.76 39.61
N GLY A 6 60.60 23.98 38.31
CA GLY A 6 59.52 24.70 37.63
C GLY A 6 59.56 24.58 36.12
N LYS A 7 59.51 23.38 35.54
CA LYS A 7 59.31 23.27 34.08
C LYS A 7 58.84 21.92 33.50
N LYS A 8 58.06 21.10 34.21
CA LYS A 8 57.61 19.80 33.66
C LYS A 8 56.11 19.50 33.60
N VAL A 9 55.23 20.41 34.02
CA VAL A 9 53.77 20.14 34.00
C VAL A 9 53.05 20.77 32.80
N LYS A 10 53.61 21.82 32.18
CA LYS A 10 52.92 22.60 31.14
C LYS A 10 53.03 22.07 29.70
N LEU A 11 53.75 20.98 29.48
CA LEU A 11 54.02 20.41 28.15
C LEU A 11 53.20 19.16 27.85
N THR A 12 52.73 18.45 28.88
CA THR A 12 51.93 17.23 28.73
C THR A 12 50.43 17.54 28.54
N GLU A 13 49.88 18.48 29.31
CA GLU A 13 48.47 18.94 29.13
C GLU A 13 48.26 19.58 27.75
N LYS A 14 49.25 20.33 27.25
CA LYS A 14 49.18 20.99 25.94
C LYS A 14 49.23 20.00 24.77
N GLY A 15 49.91 18.86 24.94
CA GLY A 15 49.97 17.79 23.92
C GLY A 15 48.74 16.88 23.92
N GLU A 16 48.08 16.72 25.06
CA GLU A 16 46.81 15.98 25.18
C GLU A 16 45.62 16.82 24.67
N GLU A 17 45.58 18.12 24.95
CA GLU A 17 44.59 19.05 24.38
C GLU A 17 44.75 19.19 22.86
N GLU A 18 45.98 19.36 22.34
CA GLU A 18 46.24 19.44 20.88
C GLU A 18 45.90 18.12 20.15
N ASN A 19 46.10 16.97 20.79
CA ASN A 19 45.75 15.65 20.21
C ASN A 19 44.23 15.40 20.27
N SER A 20 43.55 15.80 21.35
CA SER A 20 42.10 15.76 21.46
C SER A 20 41.42 16.67 20.43
N GLU A 21 41.94 17.89 20.21
CA GLU A 21 41.45 18.83 19.19
C GLU A 21 41.69 18.32 17.76
N GLN A 22 42.76 17.54 17.54
CA GLN A 22 43.05 16.94 16.23
C GLN A 22 42.12 15.75 15.95
N ILE A 23 41.86 14.90 16.96
CA ILE A 23 40.91 13.78 16.86
C ILE A 23 39.49 14.30 16.57
N ASP A 24 39.08 15.40 17.22
CA ASP A 24 37.78 16.03 16.99
C ASP A 24 37.63 16.55 15.54
N LYS A 25 38.69 17.17 14.99
CA LYS A 25 38.71 17.60 13.58
C LYS A 25 38.66 16.42 12.60
N ASP A 26 39.41 15.35 12.86
CA ASP A 26 39.44 14.18 12.00
C ASP A 26 38.10 13.42 12.05
N LEU A 27 37.40 13.43 13.19
CA LEU A 27 36.06 12.89 13.35
C LEU A 27 35.04 13.71 12.55
N VAL A 28 35.06 15.04 12.65
CA VAL A 28 34.19 15.93 11.87
C VAL A 28 34.39 15.72 10.37
N LEU A 29 35.65 15.70 9.90
CA LEU A 29 35.97 15.41 8.49
C LEU A 29 35.48 14.02 8.03
N SER A 30 35.50 13.04 8.93
CA SER A 30 34.99 11.69 8.63
C SER A 30 33.46 11.65 8.54
N ILE A 31 32.76 12.45 9.35
CA ILE A 31 31.29 12.58 9.29
C ILE A 31 30.87 13.32 8.01
N GLU A 32 31.57 14.39 7.63
CA GLU A 32 31.32 15.11 6.38
C GLU A 32 31.46 14.19 5.16
N LYS A 33 32.54 13.40 5.08
CA LYS A 33 32.71 12.40 4.01
C LYS A 33 31.65 11.31 4.03
N LEU A 34 31.16 10.93 5.22
CA LEU A 34 30.08 9.95 5.32
C LEU A 34 28.76 10.56 4.81
N GLN A 35 28.50 11.84 5.09
CA GLN A 35 27.35 12.55 4.54
C GLN A 35 27.41 12.62 3.01
N GLU A 36 28.58 12.95 2.43
CA GLU A 36 28.77 12.95 0.97
C GLU A 36 28.42 11.59 0.35
N ILE A 37 28.85 10.49 0.98
CA ILE A 37 28.51 9.13 0.52
C ILE A 37 27.00 8.84 0.66
N GLN A 38 26.35 9.31 1.72
CA GLN A 38 24.91 9.15 1.90
C GLN A 38 24.12 9.90 0.82
N ASP A 39 24.55 11.12 0.48
CA ASP A 39 23.96 11.92 -0.59
C ASP A 39 24.14 11.23 -1.96
N GLU A 40 25.32 10.63 -2.22
CA GLU A 40 25.55 9.83 -3.43
C GLU A 40 24.65 8.59 -3.50
N LEU A 41 24.44 7.90 -2.39
CA LEU A 41 23.54 6.73 -2.31
C LEU A 41 22.07 7.11 -2.52
N GLU A 42 21.63 8.23 -1.94
CA GLU A 42 20.28 8.76 -2.15
C GLU A 42 20.04 9.03 -3.64
N LYS A 43 20.98 9.68 -4.31
CA LYS A 43 20.91 9.92 -5.75
C LYS A 43 20.81 8.63 -6.57
N ILE A 44 21.60 7.60 -6.24
CA ILE A 44 21.53 6.30 -6.93
C ILE A 44 20.16 5.64 -6.71
N ASN A 45 19.59 5.75 -5.50
CA ASN A 45 18.27 5.21 -5.19
C ASN A 45 17.15 5.95 -5.93
N GLU A 46 17.27 7.27 -6.08
CA GLU A 46 16.35 8.08 -6.89
C GLU A 46 16.38 7.63 -8.36
N GLU A 47 17.57 7.50 -8.96
CA GLU A 47 17.73 7.02 -10.34
C GLU A 47 17.12 5.62 -10.54
N ALA A 48 17.36 4.68 -9.60
CA ALA A 48 16.76 3.35 -9.66
C ALA A 48 15.23 3.37 -9.51
N SER A 49 14.69 4.25 -8.65
CA SER A 49 13.24 4.43 -8.47
C SER A 49 12.58 4.99 -9.73
N GLU A 50 13.25 5.90 -10.44
CA GLU A 50 12.80 6.40 -11.73
C GLU A 50 12.76 5.30 -12.80
N GLU A 51 13.81 4.47 -12.91
CA GLU A 51 13.83 3.36 -13.87
C GLU A 51 12.70 2.34 -13.61
N VAL A 52 12.45 2.00 -12.34
CA VAL A 52 11.33 1.12 -11.96
C VAL A 52 9.98 1.73 -12.36
N LEU A 53 9.81 3.04 -12.16
CA LEU A 53 8.59 3.75 -12.54
C LEU A 53 8.36 3.73 -14.06
N GLU A 54 9.41 3.95 -14.86
CA GLU A 54 9.34 3.88 -16.32
C GLU A 54 8.93 2.49 -16.81
N VAL A 55 9.49 1.44 -16.20
CA VAL A 55 9.12 0.05 -16.49
C VAL A 55 7.65 -0.21 -16.16
N GLU A 56 7.19 0.22 -14.99
CA GLU A 56 5.80 0.02 -14.57
C GLU A 56 4.81 0.76 -15.48
N GLN A 57 5.12 2.01 -15.88
CA GLN A 57 4.33 2.78 -16.84
C GLN A 57 4.20 2.04 -18.18
N LYS A 58 5.33 1.56 -18.71
CA LYS A 58 5.35 0.79 -19.96
C LYS A 58 4.47 -0.46 -19.87
N TYR A 59 4.55 -1.21 -18.77
CA TYR A 59 3.74 -2.43 -18.63
C TYR A 59 2.27 -2.14 -18.31
N ASN A 60 1.93 -1.00 -17.73
CA ASN A 60 0.54 -0.55 -17.63
C ASN A 60 -0.09 -0.29 -18.99
N GLU A 61 0.64 0.35 -19.92
CA GLU A 61 0.16 0.53 -21.29
C GLU A 61 -0.03 -0.80 -22.03
N VAL A 62 0.87 -1.76 -21.80
CA VAL A 62 0.77 -3.11 -22.40
C VAL A 62 -0.37 -3.93 -21.78
N ARG A 63 -0.61 -3.82 -20.47
CA ARG A 63 -1.69 -4.53 -19.76
C ARG A 63 -3.07 -4.01 -20.15
N ARG A 64 -3.21 -2.71 -20.42
CA ARG A 64 -4.51 -2.07 -20.71
C ARG A 64 -5.34 -2.78 -21.80
N PRO A 65 -4.85 -3.02 -23.03
CA PRO A 65 -5.63 -3.71 -24.05
C PRO A 65 -6.00 -5.16 -23.67
N VAL A 66 -5.18 -5.82 -22.84
CA VAL A 66 -5.47 -7.15 -22.32
C VAL A 66 -6.61 -7.09 -21.30
N TYR A 67 -6.59 -6.10 -20.40
CA TYR A 67 -7.69 -5.85 -19.46
C TYR A 67 -8.99 -5.46 -20.17
N ASP A 68 -8.92 -4.66 -21.24
CA ASP A 68 -10.10 -4.32 -22.05
C ASP A 68 -10.70 -5.58 -22.70
N THR A 69 -9.84 -6.44 -23.26
CA THR A 69 -10.27 -7.74 -23.82
C THR A 69 -10.90 -8.63 -22.75
N ARG A 70 -10.28 -8.71 -21.56
CA ARG A 70 -10.81 -9.45 -20.41
C ARG A 70 -12.18 -8.93 -20.00
N LYS A 71 -12.35 -7.61 -19.90
CA LYS A 71 -13.61 -6.95 -19.57
C LYS A 71 -14.72 -7.34 -20.55
N ASP A 72 -14.44 -7.35 -21.85
CA ASP A 72 -15.43 -7.71 -22.88
C ASP A 72 -15.81 -9.19 -22.90
N ILE A 73 -14.91 -10.08 -22.44
CA ILE A 73 -15.22 -11.49 -22.22
C ILE A 73 -16.08 -11.66 -20.96
N ILE A 74 -15.66 -11.07 -19.83
CA ILE A 74 -16.35 -11.17 -18.54
C ILE A 74 -17.80 -10.68 -18.63
N LYS A 75 -18.08 -9.61 -19.39
CA LYS A 75 -19.46 -9.12 -19.62
C LYS A 75 -20.44 -10.19 -20.14
N LYS A 76 -19.95 -11.28 -20.72
CA LYS A 76 -20.77 -12.38 -21.26
C LYS A 76 -21.00 -13.50 -20.24
N ILE A 77 -20.34 -13.44 -19.08
CA ILE A 77 -20.42 -14.43 -18.02
C ILE A 77 -21.32 -13.83 -16.92
N PRO A 78 -22.54 -14.37 -16.71
CA PRO A 78 -23.42 -13.90 -15.65
C PRO A 78 -22.77 -14.01 -14.28
N ASP A 79 -23.07 -13.05 -13.40
CA ASP A 79 -22.67 -13.03 -11.99
C ASP A 79 -21.16 -13.15 -11.70
N PHE A 80 -20.30 -13.02 -12.72
CA PHE A 80 -18.86 -13.27 -12.61
C PHE A 80 -18.19 -12.54 -11.44
N TRP A 81 -18.43 -11.23 -11.33
CA TRP A 81 -17.80 -10.44 -10.26
C TRP A 81 -18.43 -10.68 -8.90
N LEU A 82 -19.72 -11.02 -8.82
CA LEU A 82 -20.36 -11.42 -7.56
C LEU A 82 -19.74 -12.73 -7.07
N THR A 83 -19.69 -13.74 -7.93
CA THR A 83 -19.06 -15.04 -7.61
C THR A 83 -17.60 -14.86 -7.21
N ALA A 84 -16.79 -14.18 -8.03
CA ALA A 84 -15.37 -13.97 -7.73
C ALA A 84 -15.14 -13.22 -6.41
N PHE A 85 -16.02 -12.27 -6.06
CA PHE A 85 -15.92 -11.53 -4.80
C PHE A 85 -16.32 -12.38 -3.60
N LEU A 86 -17.39 -13.18 -3.72
CA LEU A 86 -17.85 -14.10 -2.67
C LEU A 86 -16.85 -15.24 -2.39
N SER A 87 -16.23 -15.78 -3.44
CA SER A 87 -15.24 -16.85 -3.30
C SER A 87 -13.88 -16.37 -2.78
N HIS A 88 -13.67 -15.05 -2.69
CA HIS A 88 -12.42 -14.51 -2.15
C HIS A 88 -12.43 -14.53 -0.60
N PRO A 89 -11.44 -15.16 0.07
CA PRO A 89 -11.50 -15.44 1.51
C PRO A 89 -11.70 -14.23 2.42
N ALA A 90 -11.18 -13.07 2.04
CA ALA A 90 -11.30 -11.84 2.82
C ALA A 90 -12.45 -10.92 2.38
N LEU A 91 -12.97 -11.09 1.16
CA LEU A 91 -13.98 -10.19 0.60
C LEU A 91 -15.37 -10.79 0.68
N GLY A 92 -15.51 -12.12 0.63
CA GLY A 92 -16.79 -12.79 0.68
C GLY A 92 -17.57 -12.51 1.96
N ASP A 93 -16.88 -12.48 3.10
CA ASP A 93 -17.47 -12.18 4.41
C ASP A 93 -17.91 -10.70 4.56
N LEU A 94 -17.56 -9.82 3.61
CA LEU A 94 -17.96 -8.41 3.64
C LEU A 94 -19.33 -8.16 3.01
N LEU A 95 -19.86 -9.10 2.22
CA LEU A 95 -21.16 -8.93 1.55
C LEU A 95 -22.29 -9.52 2.38
N THR A 96 -23.20 -8.65 2.83
CA THR A 96 -24.48 -9.09 3.40
C THR A 96 -25.40 -9.69 2.33
N GLU A 97 -26.46 -10.39 2.73
CA GLU A 97 -27.45 -10.93 1.77
C GLU A 97 -28.04 -9.83 0.86
N GLU A 98 -28.29 -8.64 1.41
CA GLU A 98 -28.78 -7.49 0.64
C GLU A 98 -27.72 -6.96 -0.34
N ASP A 99 -26.45 -6.89 0.08
CA ASP A 99 -25.35 -6.48 -0.79
C ASP A 99 -25.19 -7.42 -1.98
N GLN A 100 -25.36 -8.73 -1.76
CA GLN A 100 -25.29 -9.73 -2.82
C GLN A 100 -26.35 -9.49 -3.89
N GLU A 101 -27.58 -9.12 -3.51
CA GLU A 101 -28.63 -8.76 -4.47
C GLU A 101 -28.29 -7.49 -5.27
N ILE A 102 -27.62 -6.51 -4.65
CA ILE A 102 -27.10 -5.35 -5.36
C ILE A 102 -25.96 -5.74 -6.32
N PHE A 103 -25.05 -6.61 -5.88
CA PHE A 103 -23.92 -7.10 -6.67
C PHE A 103 -24.36 -7.92 -7.89
N LYS A 104 -25.55 -8.55 -7.91
CA LYS A 104 -26.11 -9.15 -9.14
C LYS A 104 -26.27 -8.15 -10.29
N HIS A 105 -26.33 -6.85 -9.97
CA HIS A 105 -26.40 -5.79 -10.97
C HIS A 105 -25.03 -5.26 -11.41
N ILE A 106 -23.91 -5.76 -10.85
CA ILE A 106 -22.58 -5.36 -11.28
C ILE A 106 -22.30 -5.88 -12.70
N THR A 107 -21.72 -5.01 -13.53
CA THR A 107 -21.37 -5.31 -14.92
C THR A 107 -19.88 -5.38 -15.14
N SER A 108 -19.13 -4.58 -14.37
CA SER A 108 -17.68 -4.59 -14.40
C SER A 108 -17.12 -3.98 -13.12
N LEU A 109 -16.01 -4.54 -12.65
CA LEU A 109 -15.08 -3.92 -11.75
C LEU A 109 -13.90 -3.41 -12.59
N GLU A 110 -13.36 -2.24 -12.27
CA GLU A 110 -12.22 -1.65 -12.96
C GLU A 110 -11.27 -1.04 -11.92
N VAL A 111 -9.97 -1.34 -12.05
CA VAL A 111 -8.93 -0.67 -11.27
C VAL A 111 -8.01 0.02 -12.27
N GLU A 112 -7.92 1.34 -12.15
CA GLU A 112 -7.13 2.19 -13.04
C GLU A 112 -6.12 2.99 -12.21
N ASP A 113 -4.83 2.78 -12.48
CA ASP A 113 -3.78 3.66 -12.01
C ASP A 113 -3.84 5.01 -12.75
N PHE A 114 -3.46 6.09 -12.08
CA PHE A 114 -3.35 7.39 -12.71
C PHE A 114 -2.19 7.42 -13.72
N LYS A 115 -2.24 8.39 -14.63
CA LYS A 115 -1.17 8.56 -15.62
C LYS A 115 0.20 8.76 -14.95
N ASP A 116 0.22 9.50 -13.85
CA ASP A 116 1.33 9.47 -12.91
C ASP A 116 1.06 8.40 -11.86
N LEU A 117 1.78 7.27 -11.92
CA LEU A 117 1.57 6.13 -11.03
C LEU A 117 1.83 6.47 -9.56
N LYS A 118 2.65 7.49 -9.29
CA LYS A 118 2.92 7.97 -7.93
C LYS A 118 1.75 8.77 -7.36
N SER A 119 0.86 9.29 -8.21
CA SER A 119 -0.25 10.14 -7.80
C SER A 119 -1.48 9.36 -7.32
N GLY A 120 -1.58 8.06 -7.58
CA GLY A 120 -2.66 7.20 -7.06
C GLY A 120 -3.44 6.42 -8.10
N TYR A 121 -4.63 5.94 -7.71
CA TYR A 121 -5.47 5.05 -8.50
C TYR A 121 -6.95 5.16 -8.14
N SER A 122 -7.82 4.55 -8.94
CA SER A 122 -9.25 4.44 -8.65
C SER A 122 -9.79 3.04 -8.87
N ILE A 123 -10.74 2.65 -8.03
CA ILE A 123 -11.52 1.42 -8.11
C ILE A 123 -12.96 1.81 -8.46
N THR A 124 -13.47 1.31 -9.58
CA THR A 124 -14.81 1.62 -10.10
C THR A 124 -15.64 0.35 -10.26
N PHE A 125 -16.80 0.35 -9.63
CA PHE A 125 -17.84 -0.65 -9.77
C PHE A 125 -18.92 -0.08 -10.71
N ASN A 126 -19.16 -0.71 -11.85
CA ASN A 126 -20.19 -0.30 -12.80
C ASN A 126 -21.42 -1.19 -12.68
N PHE A 127 -22.61 -0.59 -12.68
CA PHE A 127 -23.87 -1.28 -12.46
C PHE A 127 -24.84 -1.09 -13.63
N ASN A 128 -25.64 -2.12 -13.89
CA ASN A 128 -26.86 -1.99 -14.66
C ASN A 128 -27.89 -1.16 -13.87
N PRO A 129 -28.91 -0.58 -14.54
CA PRO A 129 -30.07 -0.02 -13.85
C PRO A 129 -30.65 -1.03 -12.86
N ASN A 130 -30.74 -0.64 -11.60
CA ASN A 130 -31.10 -1.50 -10.48
C ASN A 130 -32.12 -0.80 -9.55
N PRO A 131 -32.85 -1.53 -8.68
CA PRO A 131 -33.87 -0.93 -7.82
C PRO A 131 -33.33 -0.19 -6.58
N TYR A 132 -32.03 -0.25 -6.31
CA TYR A 132 -31.43 0.19 -5.04
C TYR A 132 -30.93 1.63 -5.05
N PHE A 133 -30.23 2.04 -6.11
CA PHE A 133 -29.71 3.40 -6.27
C PHE A 133 -29.80 3.90 -7.72
N GLU A 134 -29.56 5.19 -7.91
CA GLU A 134 -29.61 5.85 -9.22
C GLU A 134 -28.29 5.78 -10.00
N ASP A 135 -27.16 5.69 -9.29
CA ASP A 135 -25.83 5.76 -9.90
C ASP A 135 -25.54 4.53 -10.77
N SER A 136 -24.98 4.75 -11.96
CA SER A 136 -24.52 3.67 -12.85
C SER A 136 -23.09 3.22 -12.55
N LYS A 137 -22.37 3.97 -11.72
CA LYS A 137 -21.02 3.64 -11.27
C LYS A 137 -20.76 4.17 -9.87
N LEU A 138 -20.07 3.39 -9.07
CA LEU A 138 -19.54 3.77 -7.76
C LEU A 138 -18.02 3.71 -7.84
N THR A 139 -17.37 4.85 -7.63
CA THR A 139 -15.91 4.97 -7.71
C THR A 139 -15.35 5.40 -6.37
N LYS A 140 -14.29 4.73 -5.92
CA LYS A 140 -13.43 5.14 -4.81
C LYS A 140 -12.03 5.42 -5.36
N THR A 141 -11.48 6.58 -5.01
CA THR A 141 -10.25 7.13 -5.57
C THR A 141 -9.28 7.46 -4.46
N PHE A 142 -8.06 6.97 -4.60
CA PHE A 142 -6.94 7.18 -3.69
C PHE A 142 -5.95 8.08 -4.40
N THR A 143 -5.72 9.27 -3.87
CA THR A 143 -4.75 10.24 -4.40
C THR A 143 -3.62 10.40 -3.40
N PHE A 144 -2.39 10.15 -3.83
CA PHE A 144 -1.21 10.25 -3.00
C PHE A 144 -0.56 11.62 -3.16
N HIS A 145 -0.22 12.23 -2.04
CA HIS A 145 0.47 13.51 -1.94
C HIS A 145 1.64 13.35 -0.96
N ASP A 146 2.62 14.26 -1.03
CA ASP A 146 3.76 14.27 -0.10
C ASP A 146 3.30 14.43 1.36
N GLU A 147 2.15 15.07 1.57
CA GLU A 147 1.54 15.32 2.89
C GLU A 147 0.59 14.20 3.36
N GLY A 148 0.35 13.16 2.54
CA GLY A 148 -0.51 12.03 2.89
C GLY A 148 -1.42 11.54 1.76
N THR A 149 -2.37 10.67 2.10
CA THR A 149 -3.32 10.08 1.13
C THR A 149 -4.69 10.72 1.25
N LYS A 150 -5.21 11.25 0.14
CA LYS A 150 -6.58 11.73 0.03
C LYS A 150 -7.47 10.67 -0.59
N ILE A 151 -8.52 10.28 0.14
CA ILE A 151 -9.54 9.34 -0.34
C ILE A 151 -10.80 10.12 -0.72
N THR A 152 -11.35 9.83 -1.90
CA THR A 152 -12.66 10.35 -2.31
C THR A 152 -13.50 9.19 -2.82
N ALA A 153 -14.81 9.22 -2.56
CA ALA A 153 -15.73 8.17 -2.96
C ALA A 153 -17.03 8.76 -3.52
N THR A 154 -17.71 7.96 -4.36
CA THR A 154 -19.02 8.32 -4.89
C THR A 154 -20.06 8.26 -3.77
N GLN A 155 -20.71 9.39 -3.50
CA GLN A 155 -21.85 9.42 -2.59
C GLN A 155 -23.05 8.75 -3.25
N ILE A 156 -23.47 7.60 -2.72
CA ILE A 156 -24.51 6.75 -3.29
C ILE A 156 -25.88 7.43 -3.16
N LYS A 157 -26.59 7.57 -4.30
CA LYS A 157 -27.96 8.09 -4.36
C LYS A 157 -28.96 6.94 -4.22
N TRP A 158 -29.18 6.53 -2.99
CA TRP A 158 -30.15 5.49 -2.64
C TRP A 158 -31.57 5.89 -3.06
N LYS A 159 -32.31 4.94 -3.61
CA LYS A 159 -33.74 5.08 -3.92
C LYS A 159 -34.58 4.98 -2.65
N GLU A 160 -35.83 5.42 -2.75
CA GLU A 160 -36.75 5.46 -1.62
C GLU A 160 -36.89 4.08 -0.96
N GLY A 161 -36.60 4.02 0.35
CA GLY A 161 -36.69 2.79 1.14
C GLY A 161 -35.51 1.81 1.00
N MET A 162 -34.49 2.14 0.19
CA MET A 162 -33.34 1.26 -0.11
C MET A 162 -32.01 1.74 0.51
N GLY A 163 -32.03 2.83 1.27
CA GLY A 163 -30.82 3.39 1.89
C GLY A 163 -30.42 2.68 3.18
N LEU A 164 -29.13 2.76 3.51
CA LEU A 164 -28.58 2.26 4.77
C LEU A 164 -29.37 2.80 5.98
N PRO A 165 -29.68 1.97 7.01
CA PRO A 165 -30.44 2.40 8.20
C PRO A 165 -29.83 3.54 9.02
N ASN A 166 -28.61 3.99 8.68
CA ASN A 166 -27.85 5.00 9.43
C ASN A 166 -27.82 6.40 8.76
N GLY A 167 -28.67 6.66 7.76
CA GLY A 167 -28.78 7.97 7.11
C GLY A 167 -29.66 9.02 7.83
N VAL A 168 -30.33 8.65 8.93
CA VAL A 168 -31.09 9.58 9.77
C VAL A 168 -30.37 9.73 11.10
N ASN A 169 -29.95 10.96 11.39
CA ASN A 169 -29.25 11.41 12.59
C ASN A 169 -30.05 11.04 13.87
N HIS A 170 -29.92 9.82 14.36
CA HIS A 170 -30.42 9.42 15.68
C HIS A 170 -29.30 9.58 16.71
N GLU A 171 -29.48 10.61 17.53
CA GLU A 171 -28.69 10.91 18.72
C GLU A 171 -28.33 9.63 19.49
N LYS A 172 -27.04 9.51 19.82
CA LYS A 172 -26.46 8.46 20.66
C LYS A 172 -27.30 8.24 21.92
N LYS A 173 -28.03 7.13 21.99
CA LYS A 173 -28.41 6.51 23.26
C LYS A 173 -28.05 5.04 23.24
N GLY A 174 -27.05 4.72 24.07
CA GLY A 174 -26.49 3.40 24.19
C GLY A 174 -27.51 2.39 24.69
N TYR A 175 -27.57 1.27 24.00
CA TYR A 175 -27.69 -0.08 24.53
C TYR A 175 -26.98 -0.97 23.51
N LYS A 176 -26.23 -1.98 23.99
CA LYS A 176 -25.47 -2.96 23.19
C LYS A 176 -26.21 -3.29 21.89
N ARG A 177 -25.78 -2.73 20.76
CA ARG A 177 -26.32 -3.08 19.45
C ARG A 177 -25.81 -4.48 19.14
N GLN A 178 -26.74 -5.40 18.92
CA GLN A 178 -26.48 -6.58 18.09
C GLN A 178 -25.83 -6.04 16.80
N LEU A 179 -24.71 -6.63 16.40
CA LEU A 179 -24.01 -6.35 15.16
C LEU A 179 -25.06 -6.44 14.04
N ALA A 180 -25.62 -5.31 13.61
CA ALA A 180 -26.26 -5.27 12.31
C ALA A 180 -25.11 -5.43 11.34
N GLU A 181 -25.13 -6.50 10.56
CA GLU A 181 -24.14 -6.77 9.51
C GLU A 181 -23.95 -5.48 8.71
N GLU A 182 -22.74 -4.94 8.75
CA GLU A 182 -22.45 -3.66 8.13
C GLU A 182 -22.38 -3.89 6.61
N SER A 183 -23.25 -3.21 5.86
CA SER A 183 -23.28 -3.33 4.40
C SER A 183 -21.96 -2.89 3.79
N PHE A 184 -21.46 -3.64 2.81
CA PHE A 184 -20.24 -3.30 2.06
C PHE A 184 -20.25 -1.87 1.50
N PHE A 185 -21.43 -1.34 1.15
CA PHE A 185 -21.56 0.00 0.57
C PHE A 185 -21.23 1.13 1.56
N THR A 186 -21.05 0.87 2.86
CA THR A 186 -20.46 1.84 3.80
C THR A 186 -19.01 2.19 3.45
N TRP A 187 -18.29 1.33 2.73
CA TRP A 187 -16.93 1.58 2.25
C TRP A 187 -16.81 2.81 1.33
N PHE A 188 -17.91 3.24 0.71
CA PHE A 188 -18.00 4.49 -0.07
C PHE A 188 -18.36 5.73 0.78
N THR A 189 -18.74 5.54 2.04
CA THR A 189 -19.06 6.63 2.99
C THR A 189 -17.85 7.01 3.84
N ASP A 190 -16.97 6.06 4.12
CA ASP A 190 -15.77 6.22 4.95
C ASP A 190 -14.65 7.08 4.31
N ALA A 191 -14.92 7.71 3.17
CA ALA A 191 -13.99 8.62 2.50
C ALA A 191 -13.85 10.00 3.20
N HIS A 192 -14.67 10.28 4.21
CA HIS A 192 -14.65 11.56 4.91
C HIS A 192 -13.73 11.54 6.14
N GLN A 193 -12.59 12.20 5.99
CA GLN A 193 -11.71 12.70 7.06
C GLN A 193 -10.93 11.66 7.85
N LYS A 194 -9.71 11.42 7.38
CA LYS A 194 -8.55 11.41 8.28
C LYS A 194 -7.48 12.31 7.65
N ASP A 195 -7.46 13.58 8.05
CA ASP A 195 -6.28 14.45 7.94
C ASP A 195 -5.23 14.02 8.99
N ASP A 196 -5.09 12.71 9.21
CA ASP A 196 -4.10 12.14 10.11
C ASP A 196 -2.89 11.82 9.23
N MET A 197 -1.72 12.29 9.64
CA MET A 197 -0.42 12.17 8.96
C MET A 197 0.08 10.70 8.81
N ASP A 198 -0.79 9.72 9.06
CA ASP A 198 -0.49 8.29 8.98
C ASP A 198 -0.94 7.75 7.62
N GLU A 199 -0.13 6.87 7.00
CA GLU A 199 -0.51 6.14 5.78
C GLU A 199 -1.87 5.47 5.98
N ILE A 200 -2.89 5.92 5.24
CA ILE A 200 -4.22 5.31 5.29
C ILE A 200 -4.12 3.96 4.58
N HIS A 201 -4.08 2.89 5.37
CA HIS A 201 -4.16 1.52 4.89
C HIS A 201 -5.63 1.10 4.76
N ASP A 202 -6.11 0.97 3.52
CA ASP A 202 -7.45 0.46 3.19
C ASP A 202 -7.32 -0.97 2.67
N GLU A 203 -7.44 -1.94 3.58
CA GLU A 203 -7.26 -3.37 3.29
C GLU A 203 -8.15 -3.85 2.13
N VAL A 204 -9.38 -3.36 2.04
CA VAL A 204 -10.31 -3.72 0.96
C VAL A 204 -9.80 -3.21 -0.39
N ALA A 205 -9.31 -1.97 -0.45
CA ALA A 205 -8.74 -1.42 -1.67
C ALA A 205 -7.50 -2.20 -2.13
N GLU A 206 -6.62 -2.55 -1.20
CA GLU A 206 -5.40 -3.31 -1.48
C GLU A 206 -5.70 -4.71 -1.98
N ILE A 207 -6.62 -5.43 -1.33
CA ILE A 207 -7.04 -6.77 -1.77
C ILE A 207 -7.66 -6.69 -3.18
N ILE A 208 -8.52 -5.71 -3.43
CA ILE A 208 -9.11 -5.53 -4.76
C ILE A 208 -8.02 -5.26 -5.80
N LYS A 209 -7.10 -4.33 -5.54
CA LYS A 209 -6.08 -3.89 -6.51
C LYS A 209 -4.97 -4.92 -6.75
N GLU A 210 -4.48 -5.56 -5.70
CA GLU A 210 -3.27 -6.38 -5.73
C GLU A 210 -3.57 -7.89 -5.85
N ASP A 211 -4.80 -8.32 -5.56
CA ASP A 211 -5.18 -9.75 -5.57
C ASP A 211 -6.36 -10.04 -6.52
N LEU A 212 -7.55 -9.52 -6.23
CA LEU A 212 -8.75 -9.82 -7.01
C LEU A 212 -8.66 -9.30 -8.46
N TRP A 213 -8.22 -8.05 -8.65
CA TRP A 213 -8.19 -7.43 -9.97
C TRP A 213 -7.18 -8.05 -10.94
N PRO A 214 -5.94 -8.41 -10.54
CA PRO A 214 -5.00 -9.06 -11.44
C PRO A 214 -5.50 -10.40 -11.98
N ASN A 215 -6.15 -11.22 -11.14
CA ASN A 215 -6.60 -12.55 -11.53
C ASN A 215 -7.93 -12.99 -10.87
N PRO A 216 -9.07 -12.40 -11.26
CA PRO A 216 -10.36 -12.74 -10.64
C PRO A 216 -10.85 -14.15 -11.00
N LEU A 217 -10.28 -14.75 -12.05
CA LEU A 217 -10.70 -16.07 -12.54
C LEU A 217 -10.36 -17.18 -11.53
N THR A 218 -9.30 -17.04 -10.74
CA THR A 218 -8.97 -18.05 -9.70
C THR A 218 -10.09 -18.14 -8.67
N TYR A 219 -10.64 -17.01 -8.24
CA TYR A 219 -11.73 -16.98 -7.28
C TYR A 219 -13.05 -17.41 -7.91
N PHE A 220 -13.30 -17.01 -9.16
CA PHE A 220 -14.47 -17.50 -9.90
C PHE A 220 -14.46 -19.03 -10.07
N ASN A 221 -13.29 -19.63 -10.32
CA ASN A 221 -13.14 -21.08 -10.46
C ASN A 221 -13.15 -21.81 -9.12
N ASN A 222 -12.74 -21.20 -8.01
CA ASN A 222 -12.71 -21.86 -6.70
C ASN A 222 -14.11 -22.30 -6.24
N GLU A 223 -15.20 -21.65 -6.68
CA GLU A 223 -16.56 -22.17 -6.45
C GLU A 223 -16.82 -23.47 -7.26
N ALA A 224 -16.18 -23.63 -8.42
CA ALA A 224 -16.24 -24.84 -9.23
C ALA A 224 -15.28 -25.96 -8.75
N ASP A 225 -14.18 -25.59 -8.09
CA ASP A 225 -13.15 -26.53 -7.59
C ASP A 225 -13.48 -27.14 -6.22
N GLU A 226 -14.54 -26.69 -5.52
CA GLU A 226 -15.06 -27.44 -4.36
C GLU A 226 -15.64 -28.81 -4.76
N GLU A 227 -15.90 -29.05 -6.06
CA GLU A 227 -16.35 -30.36 -6.54
C GLU A 227 -15.30 -31.19 -7.30
N ASP A 228 -14.25 -30.66 -7.92
CA ASP A 228 -13.21 -31.49 -8.58
C ASP A 228 -12.04 -30.65 -9.15
N PHE A 229 -10.87 -30.55 -8.46
CA PHE A 229 -9.57 -30.68 -9.15
C PHE A 229 -8.35 -30.83 -8.21
N ASP A 230 -7.90 -32.07 -8.03
CA ASP A 230 -6.50 -32.38 -7.77
C ASP A 230 -5.70 -32.18 -9.07
N GLY A 231 -4.86 -31.15 -9.16
CA GLY A 231 -3.77 -31.13 -10.14
C GLY A 231 -3.46 -29.77 -10.77
N ASP A 232 -2.48 -29.06 -10.20
CA ASP A 232 -1.27 -28.66 -10.95
C ASP A 232 -0.29 -27.97 -9.98
N GLU A 233 0.46 -28.79 -9.23
CA GLU A 233 1.58 -28.35 -8.37
C GLU A 233 2.56 -27.46 -9.14
N GLU A 234 2.73 -27.63 -10.46
CA GLU A 234 3.64 -26.81 -11.27
C GLU A 234 3.13 -25.38 -11.50
N MET A 235 1.81 -25.20 -11.66
CA MET A 235 1.19 -23.87 -11.79
C MET A 235 1.19 -23.14 -10.45
N MET A 236 0.87 -23.86 -9.37
CA MET A 236 0.98 -23.34 -8.00
C MET A 236 2.42 -22.99 -7.63
N THR A 237 3.40 -23.79 -8.06
CA THR A 237 4.83 -23.49 -7.86
C THR A 237 5.26 -22.24 -8.63
N ARG A 238 4.78 -22.04 -9.86
CA ARG A 238 5.07 -20.83 -10.65
C ARG A 238 4.41 -19.58 -10.07
N MET A 239 3.17 -19.68 -9.59
CA MET A 239 2.48 -18.59 -8.89
C MET A 239 3.14 -18.26 -7.56
N MET A 240 3.49 -19.27 -6.76
CA MET A 240 4.25 -19.07 -5.52
C MET A 240 5.62 -18.46 -5.79
N MET A 241 6.33 -18.85 -6.85
CA MET A 241 7.60 -18.22 -7.24
C MET A 241 7.41 -16.76 -7.63
N MET A 242 6.35 -16.41 -8.35
CA MET A 242 6.09 -15.03 -8.79
C MET A 242 5.69 -14.14 -7.61
N MET A 243 4.82 -14.62 -6.71
CA MET A 243 4.48 -13.94 -5.46
C MET A 243 5.69 -13.84 -4.51
N MET A 244 6.53 -14.88 -4.45
CA MET A 244 7.80 -14.84 -3.73
C MET A 244 8.75 -13.81 -4.34
N MET A 245 8.86 -13.71 -5.66
CA MET A 245 9.72 -12.70 -6.29
C MET A 245 9.22 -11.28 -6.02
N MET A 246 7.91 -11.04 -6.08
CA MET A 246 7.35 -9.71 -5.79
C MET A 246 7.52 -9.33 -4.32
N LYS A 247 7.23 -10.25 -3.39
CA LYS A 247 7.48 -10.07 -1.96
C LYS A 247 8.97 -9.96 -1.65
N MET A 248 9.84 -10.68 -2.37
CA MET A 248 11.28 -10.63 -2.20
C MET A 248 11.85 -9.32 -2.74
N THR A 249 11.34 -8.75 -3.82
CA THR A 249 11.73 -7.42 -4.30
C THR A 249 11.38 -6.34 -3.28
N ILE A 250 10.17 -6.40 -2.69
CA ILE A 250 9.72 -5.49 -1.64
C ILE A 250 10.51 -5.70 -0.32
N MET A 251 10.82 -6.95 0.01
CA MET A 251 11.59 -7.28 1.20
C MET A 251 13.05 -6.87 1.02
N ILE A 252 13.68 -7.08 -0.13
CA ILE A 252 15.05 -6.66 -0.43
C ILE A 252 15.17 -5.14 -0.35
N THR A 253 14.20 -4.38 -0.87
CA THR A 253 14.21 -2.91 -0.76
C THR A 253 14.03 -2.45 0.69
N LYS A 254 13.12 -3.05 1.47
CA LYS A 254 12.94 -2.72 2.90
C LYS A 254 14.11 -3.17 3.80
N PHE A 255 14.72 -4.33 3.51
CA PHE A 255 15.82 -4.89 4.29
C PHE A 255 17.15 -4.20 3.96
N ALA A 256 17.38 -3.79 2.71
CA ALA A 256 18.54 -2.99 2.33
C ALA A 256 18.52 -1.61 3.01
N ALA A 257 17.36 -0.94 3.06
CA ALA A 257 17.19 0.32 3.77
C ALA A 257 17.44 0.19 5.28
N GLY A 258 16.91 -0.87 5.91
CA GLY A 258 17.11 -1.14 7.34
C GLY A 258 18.56 -1.53 7.71
N LEU A 259 19.21 -2.37 6.90
CA LEU A 259 20.62 -2.74 7.10
C LEU A 259 21.56 -1.55 6.96
N LEU A 260 21.27 -0.62 6.04
CA LEU A 260 22.08 0.59 5.86
C LEU A 260 22.02 1.48 7.11
N ILE A 261 20.82 1.68 7.67
CA ILE A 261 20.61 2.48 8.88
C ILE A 261 21.33 1.85 10.09
N ILE A 262 21.25 0.52 10.24
CA ILE A 262 21.92 -0.20 11.34
C ILE A 262 23.45 -0.18 11.18
N LEU A 263 23.98 -0.33 9.94
CA LEU A 263 25.42 -0.24 9.69
C LEU A 263 25.96 1.15 10.01
N VAL A 264 25.24 2.20 9.62
CA VAL A 264 25.59 3.60 9.89
C VAL A 264 25.58 3.88 11.38
N ALA A 265 24.55 3.42 12.11
CA ALA A 265 24.48 3.56 13.57
C ALA A 265 25.59 2.78 14.30
N TYR A 266 25.93 1.57 13.84
CA TYR A 266 26.99 0.75 14.43
C TYR A 266 28.39 1.33 14.20
N LEU A 267 28.64 1.88 13.00
CA LEU A 267 29.90 2.58 12.69
C LEU A 267 30.05 3.89 13.49
N ALA A 268 28.96 4.59 13.78
CA ALA A 268 28.97 5.77 14.63
C ALA A 268 29.25 5.42 16.11
N LEU A 269 28.69 4.33 16.62
CA LEU A 269 28.87 3.90 18.02
C LEU A 269 30.25 3.27 18.28
N SER A 270 30.79 2.50 17.33
CA SER A 270 32.09 1.83 17.47
C SER A 270 33.28 2.79 17.44
N LYS A 271 33.13 3.98 16.85
CA LYS A 271 34.15 5.03 16.85
C LYS A 271 34.16 5.91 18.11
N ASN A 272 33.13 5.81 18.97
CA ASN A 272 33.05 6.53 20.24
C ASN A 272 33.50 5.68 21.45
N LEU A 273 33.94 4.44 21.24
CA LEU A 273 34.29 3.45 22.28
C LEU A 273 35.79 3.09 22.34
N VAL A 274 36.65 3.77 21.56
CA VAL A 274 38.12 3.61 21.55
C VAL A 274 38.76 4.97 21.71
#